data_AF-A0A1C4WKV6-F1
#
_entry.id   AF-A0A1C4WKV6-F1
#
_cell.length_a   1.000
_cell.length_b   1.000
_cell.length_c   1.000
_cell.angle_alpha   90.00
_cell.angle_beta   90.00
_cell.angle_gamma   90.00
#
_symmetry.space_group_name_H-M   'P 1'
#
loop_
_entity.id
_entity.type
_entity.pdbx_description
1 polymer ?
#
loop_
_entity_poly.entity_id
_entity_poly.type
_entity_poly.pdbx_seq_one_letter_code
_entity_poly.pdbx_strand_id
1 'polypeptide(L)'
;MTEPPRPPGAGDPGDRPDPTAPSGSSYEPPTAPLSGAPGAGGYPPPGGYPPPTGDQPPSGGYPPPGGYSAPGVGYPTAGGYGAPGGGYGAPGGGYGAPGGGYGAPGGGYGAPGAGYATDDDKTWSLVAHFGGPVGVIVGGSLLGWVAPLIALSAKGQQSPTVRAHATASLNFQITWAIANVIGFVLAIVTCGVLFFIPILTALVPIIFGIIGGVKATEGVVYRYPASYAFKK
;
A
#
# COMPACT_ATOMS: atom_id res chain seq x y z
N MET A 1 0.67 24.50 85.18
CA MET A 1 -0.58 24.94 84.52
C MET A 1 -0.60 24.25 83.17
N THR A 2 -1.59 23.40 82.91
CA THR A 2 -1.69 22.57 81.71
C THR A 2 -2.59 23.23 80.68
N GLU A 3 -2.10 23.41 79.46
CA GLU A 3 -2.84 24.05 78.37
C GLU A 3 -3.95 23.12 77.80
N PRO A 4 -5.16 23.63 77.49
CA PRO A 4 -6.23 22.83 76.91
C PRO A 4 -6.03 22.54 75.40
N PRO A 5 -6.61 21.46 74.86
CA PRO A 5 -6.43 21.08 73.46
C PRO A 5 -7.14 22.03 72.48
N ARG A 6 -6.46 22.32 71.36
CA ARG A 6 -6.94 23.19 70.27
C ARG A 6 -7.95 22.48 69.35
N PRO A 7 -9.06 23.12 68.93
CA PRO A 7 -10.03 22.51 68.02
C PRO A 7 -9.52 22.44 66.56
N PRO A 8 -10.00 21.48 65.73
CA PRO A 8 -9.63 21.39 64.32
C PRO A 8 -10.33 22.47 63.48
N GLY A 9 -9.62 23.05 62.49
CA GLY A 9 -10.24 23.84 61.41
C GLY A 9 -9.79 25.30 61.26
N ALA A 10 -8.85 25.81 62.05
CA ALA A 10 -8.27 27.14 61.83
C ALA A 10 -7.18 27.08 60.74
N GLY A 11 -7.57 27.34 59.48
CA GLY A 11 -6.65 27.46 58.34
C GLY A 11 -5.82 28.75 58.36
N ASP A 12 -4.67 28.73 57.67
CA ASP A 12 -3.68 29.80 57.65
C ASP A 12 -3.76 30.59 56.32
N PRO A 13 -3.91 31.94 56.32
CA PRO A 13 -4.05 32.73 55.10
C PRO A 13 -2.67 33.18 54.58
N GLY A 14 -1.96 32.30 53.87
CA GLY A 14 -0.52 32.47 53.64
C GLY A 14 0.08 32.12 52.27
N ASP A 15 -0.68 32.04 51.15
CA ASP A 15 -0.09 31.78 49.83
C ASP A 15 -0.60 32.72 48.72
N ARG A 16 0.31 33.53 48.17
CA ARG A 16 0.17 34.25 46.89
C ARG A 16 1.16 33.65 45.89
N PRO A 17 0.72 33.15 44.71
CA PRO A 17 1.64 32.58 43.73
C PRO A 17 2.54 33.62 43.03
N ASP A 18 3.82 33.28 42.87
CA ASP A 18 4.80 33.99 42.05
C ASP A 18 4.64 33.63 40.56
N PRO A 19 4.53 34.60 39.63
CA PRO A 19 4.16 34.34 38.24
C PRO A 19 5.32 33.91 37.29
N THR A 20 6.48 33.48 37.78
CA THR A 20 7.70 33.30 36.93
C THR A 20 8.32 31.89 36.85
N ALA A 21 7.57 30.82 37.14
CA ALA A 21 8.04 29.43 36.98
C ALA A 21 7.47 28.71 35.72
N PRO A 22 8.29 27.97 34.93
CA PRO A 22 7.82 27.25 33.75
C PRO A 22 7.21 25.88 34.08
N SER A 23 5.90 25.72 33.85
CA SER A 23 5.18 24.47 34.12
C SER A 23 5.42 23.40 33.05
N GLY A 24 6.24 22.39 33.37
CA GLY A 24 6.27 21.12 32.64
C GLY A 24 5.10 20.22 33.05
N SER A 25 4.40 19.62 32.09
CA SER A 25 3.23 18.77 32.33
C SER A 25 3.56 17.28 32.39
N SER A 26 3.94 16.79 33.58
CA SER A 26 3.93 15.36 33.90
C SER A 26 2.52 14.91 34.29
N TYR A 27 1.84 14.16 33.42
CA TYR A 27 0.57 13.51 33.74
C TYR A 27 0.81 12.16 34.46
N GLU A 28 0.41 12.07 35.72
CA GLU A 28 0.22 10.78 36.40
C GLU A 28 -1.17 10.20 36.08
N PRO A 29 -1.30 8.87 35.88
CA PRO A 29 -2.60 8.20 35.80
C PRO A 29 -3.17 7.88 37.20
N PRO A 30 -4.50 7.97 37.41
CA PRO A 30 -5.10 7.78 38.73
C PRO A 30 -5.14 6.31 39.18
N THR A 31 -4.90 6.09 40.46
CA THR A 31 -4.94 4.79 41.14
C THR A 31 -6.28 4.56 41.86
N ALA A 32 -6.97 3.46 41.53
CA ALA A 32 -8.00 2.86 42.37
C ALA A 32 -8.11 1.35 42.06
N PRO A 33 -8.33 0.45 43.05
CA PRO A 33 -8.17 -0.98 42.87
C PRO A 33 -9.49 -1.70 42.53
N LEU A 34 -9.41 -2.81 41.79
CA LEU A 34 -10.47 -3.81 41.73
C LEU A 34 -9.92 -5.19 42.12
N SER A 35 -10.49 -5.77 43.17
CA SER A 35 -10.06 -7.03 43.77
C SER A 35 -10.40 -8.24 42.90
N GLY A 36 -9.44 -9.15 42.66
CA GLY A 36 -9.71 -10.43 42.03
C GLY A 36 -8.50 -11.09 41.34
N ALA A 37 -7.58 -11.65 42.12
CA ALA A 37 -6.51 -12.52 41.60
C ALA A 37 -6.79 -13.98 41.96
N PRO A 38 -6.49 -14.92 41.04
CA PRO A 38 -5.50 -15.93 41.45
C PRO A 38 -4.50 -16.30 40.34
N GLY A 39 -3.30 -16.73 40.77
CA GLY A 39 -2.43 -17.63 39.99
C GLY A 39 -1.38 -16.98 39.09
N ALA A 40 -0.15 -16.90 39.58
CA ALA A 40 1.02 -16.66 38.73
C ALA A 40 1.38 -17.95 37.95
N GLY A 41 1.00 -18.02 36.67
CA GLY A 41 1.44 -19.05 35.74
C GLY A 41 2.68 -18.61 34.97
N GLY A 42 3.82 -19.28 35.20
CA GLY A 42 5.04 -19.01 34.44
C GLY A 42 4.95 -19.54 33.01
N TYR A 43 5.29 -18.70 32.02
CA TYR A 43 5.41 -19.12 30.62
C TYR A 43 6.72 -19.90 30.42
N PRO A 44 6.71 -21.11 29.83
CA PRO A 44 7.93 -21.80 29.41
C PRO A 44 8.54 -21.13 28.15
N PRO A 45 9.86 -21.26 27.94
CA PRO A 45 10.52 -20.72 26.75
C PRO A 45 10.12 -21.47 25.47
N PRO A 46 10.28 -20.88 24.27
CA PRO A 46 9.94 -21.53 23.00
C PRO A 46 10.82 -22.77 22.74
N GLY A 47 10.23 -23.96 22.92
CA GLY A 47 10.86 -25.22 22.53
C GLY A 47 10.90 -25.39 21.01
N GLY A 48 12.02 -25.87 20.48
CA GLY A 48 12.17 -26.14 19.05
C GLY A 48 11.30 -27.30 18.60
N TYR A 49 10.54 -27.11 17.52
CA TYR A 49 9.80 -28.18 16.85
C TYR A 49 10.78 -29.09 16.08
N PRO A 50 10.76 -30.42 16.27
CA PRO A 50 11.42 -31.33 15.35
C PRO A 50 10.68 -31.33 14.00
N PRO A 51 11.38 -31.55 12.86
CA PRO A 51 10.74 -31.60 11.55
C PRO A 51 9.87 -32.86 11.42
N PRO A 52 8.79 -32.84 10.62
CA PRO A 52 8.00 -34.04 10.35
C PRO A 52 8.82 -35.07 9.57
N THR A 53 8.98 -36.28 10.12
CA THR A 53 9.40 -37.45 9.36
C THR A 53 8.19 -38.08 8.69
N GLY A 54 8.09 -37.96 7.36
CA GLY A 54 6.97 -38.50 6.58
C GLY A 54 7.20 -38.44 5.08
N ASP A 55 7.78 -39.52 4.53
CA ASP A 55 7.68 -40.04 3.17
C ASP A 55 7.45 -39.05 2.00
N GLN A 56 8.57 -38.67 1.38
CA GLN A 56 8.62 -37.95 0.10
C GLN A 56 8.33 -38.92 -1.07
N PRO A 57 7.26 -38.74 -1.88
CA PRO A 57 7.08 -39.51 -3.10
C PRO A 57 8.11 -39.13 -4.17
N PRO A 58 8.54 -40.05 -5.05
CA PRO A 58 9.60 -39.80 -6.02
C PRO A 58 9.18 -38.80 -7.11
N SER A 59 10.12 -37.95 -7.51
CA SER A 59 9.96 -36.94 -8.56
C SER A 59 9.87 -37.58 -9.95
N GLY A 60 8.64 -37.88 -10.39
CA GLY A 60 8.36 -38.25 -11.77
C GLY A 60 8.67 -37.10 -12.74
N GLY A 61 9.76 -37.22 -13.49
CA GLY A 61 10.13 -36.25 -14.53
C GLY A 61 9.21 -36.34 -15.75
N TYR A 62 8.48 -35.26 -16.03
CA TYR A 62 7.74 -35.11 -17.29
C TYR A 62 8.68 -34.63 -18.41
N PRO A 63 8.66 -35.23 -19.61
CA PRO A 63 9.38 -34.69 -20.76
C PRO A 63 8.73 -33.38 -21.26
N PRO A 64 9.50 -32.48 -21.90
CA PRO A 64 8.97 -31.20 -22.38
C PRO A 64 7.95 -31.39 -23.52
N PRO A 65 6.88 -30.58 -23.58
CA PRO A 65 5.96 -30.59 -24.71
C PRO A 65 6.65 -30.22 -26.03
N GLY A 66 6.37 -30.99 -27.08
CA GLY A 66 6.95 -30.76 -28.41
C GLY A 66 6.56 -29.40 -29.00
N GLY A 67 7.50 -28.78 -29.72
CA GLY A 67 7.28 -27.49 -30.36
C GLY A 67 6.23 -27.54 -31.46
N TYR A 68 5.23 -26.67 -31.36
CA TYR A 68 4.23 -26.44 -32.40
C TYR A 68 4.83 -25.60 -33.53
N SER A 69 5.17 -26.26 -34.64
CA SER A 69 5.57 -25.62 -35.89
C SER A 69 4.39 -24.88 -36.52
N ALA A 70 4.51 -23.56 -36.72
CA ALA A 70 3.52 -22.78 -37.45
C ALA A 70 3.56 -23.08 -38.96
N PRO A 71 2.42 -23.14 -39.68
CA PRO A 71 2.41 -23.31 -41.14
C PRO A 71 2.82 -22.00 -41.84
N GLY A 72 4.05 -21.92 -42.31
CA GLY A 72 4.52 -20.82 -43.16
C GLY A 72 4.07 -20.99 -44.61
N VAL A 73 3.30 -20.03 -45.14
CA VAL A 73 2.93 -19.98 -46.56
C VAL A 73 4.11 -19.44 -47.37
N GLY A 74 4.55 -20.18 -48.39
CA GLY A 74 5.86 -19.95 -49.02
C GLY A 74 5.88 -18.97 -50.21
N TYR A 75 7.01 -18.29 -50.36
CA TYR A 75 7.47 -17.61 -51.60
C TYR A 75 9.00 -17.83 -51.72
N PRO A 76 9.59 -17.92 -52.93
CA PRO A 76 10.88 -18.60 -53.11
C PRO A 76 12.17 -17.75 -53.18
N THR A 77 13.24 -18.31 -52.61
CA THR A 77 14.64 -18.41 -53.11
C THR A 77 15.47 -17.15 -53.46
N ALA A 78 16.59 -16.96 -52.73
CA ALA A 78 17.92 -16.63 -53.29
C ALA A 78 19.10 -16.80 -52.29
N GLY A 79 20.05 -17.70 -52.58
CA GLY A 79 21.46 -17.71 -52.11
C GLY A 79 21.78 -17.90 -50.59
N GLY A 80 22.83 -18.63 -50.19
CA GLY A 80 23.80 -19.36 -51.01
C GLY A 80 25.19 -19.65 -50.40
N TYR A 81 25.35 -19.73 -49.06
CA TYR A 81 26.50 -20.31 -48.31
C TYR A 81 26.13 -20.37 -46.80
N GLY A 82 26.82 -21.08 -45.89
CA GLY A 82 27.98 -21.98 -45.97
C GLY A 82 28.29 -22.67 -44.61
N ALA A 83 29.35 -23.48 -44.52
CA ALA A 83 29.84 -24.16 -43.30
C ALA A 83 31.40 -24.04 -43.20
N PRO A 84 32.12 -24.50 -42.15
CA PRO A 84 31.75 -25.19 -40.89
C PRO A 84 32.17 -24.36 -39.62
N GLY A 85 31.94 -24.72 -38.35
CA GLY A 85 31.83 -26.00 -37.67
C GLY A 85 33.14 -26.33 -36.93
N GLY A 86 33.15 -26.21 -35.59
CA GLY A 86 34.32 -26.47 -34.74
C GLY A 86 34.00 -26.33 -33.25
N GLY A 87 34.26 -27.37 -32.47
CA GLY A 87 33.99 -27.41 -31.04
C GLY A 87 35.18 -27.90 -30.22
N TYR A 88 35.38 -27.27 -29.08
CA TYR A 88 36.21 -27.65 -27.92
C TYR A 88 35.76 -26.70 -26.79
N GLY A 89 35.70 -27.05 -25.51
CA GLY A 89 36.38 -28.10 -24.76
C GLY A 89 36.84 -27.44 -23.46
N ALA A 90 36.14 -27.68 -22.35
CA ALA A 90 36.45 -27.05 -21.07
C ALA A 90 37.67 -27.71 -20.39
N PRO A 91 38.40 -26.94 -19.56
CA PRO A 91 38.78 -27.47 -18.26
C PRO A 91 38.51 -26.47 -17.11
N GLY A 92 38.27 -26.99 -15.91
CA GLY A 92 37.96 -26.20 -14.71
C GLY A 92 39.10 -26.09 -13.71
N GLY A 93 38.84 -25.35 -12.62
CA GLY A 93 39.74 -25.08 -11.50
C GLY A 93 40.27 -23.63 -11.50
N GLY A 94 40.31 -22.89 -10.39
CA GLY A 94 39.79 -23.18 -9.05
C GLY A 94 40.68 -22.59 -7.94
N TYR A 95 40.33 -21.43 -7.40
CA TYR A 95 40.84 -20.91 -6.12
C TYR A 95 39.96 -19.75 -5.62
N GLY A 96 39.76 -19.65 -4.31
CA GLY A 96 38.93 -18.62 -3.67
C GLY A 96 39.72 -17.39 -3.23
N ALA A 97 39.03 -16.27 -3.04
CA ALA A 97 39.53 -15.08 -2.37
C ALA A 97 38.41 -14.40 -1.56
N PRO A 98 38.62 -14.04 -0.28
CA PRO A 98 37.60 -13.37 0.53
C PRO A 98 37.60 -11.86 0.25
N GLY A 99 36.78 -11.44 -0.71
CA GLY A 99 36.58 -10.02 -1.06
C GLY A 99 35.36 -9.42 -0.36
N GLY A 100 35.58 -8.70 0.74
CA GLY A 100 34.53 -7.90 1.38
C GLY A 100 34.14 -6.71 0.50
N GLY A 101 33.07 -6.87 -0.29
CA GLY A 101 32.54 -5.83 -1.18
C GLY A 101 31.10 -5.46 -0.81
N TYR A 102 30.89 -4.19 -0.47
CA TYR A 102 29.58 -3.58 -0.34
C TYR A 102 28.89 -3.53 -1.71
N GLY A 103 28.11 -4.56 -2.02
CA GLY A 103 27.37 -4.66 -3.27
C GLY A 103 26.34 -3.53 -3.38
N ALA A 104 26.57 -2.59 -4.30
CA ALA A 104 25.53 -1.67 -4.75
C ALA A 104 24.34 -2.47 -5.31
N PRO A 105 23.08 -2.06 -5.08
CA PRO A 105 21.92 -2.77 -5.62
C PRO A 105 21.96 -2.77 -7.15
N GLY A 106 22.33 -3.91 -7.74
CA GLY A 106 22.33 -4.10 -9.18
C GLY A 106 20.92 -3.94 -9.73
N GLY A 107 20.78 -3.19 -10.82
CA GLY A 107 19.51 -2.96 -11.51
C GLY A 107 18.98 -4.22 -12.21
N GLY A 108 18.48 -5.17 -11.42
CA GLY A 108 17.75 -6.33 -11.90
C GLY A 108 16.29 -5.99 -12.13
N TYR A 109 15.84 -6.00 -13.38
CA TYR A 109 14.43 -5.93 -13.77
C TYR A 109 13.76 -7.29 -13.51
N GLY A 110 13.74 -7.70 -12.24
CA GLY A 110 12.84 -8.74 -11.75
C GLY A 110 11.43 -8.17 -11.64
N ALA A 111 10.42 -8.97 -11.98
CA ALA A 111 9.04 -8.64 -11.65
C ALA A 111 8.94 -8.42 -10.12
N PRO A 112 8.31 -7.34 -9.63
CA PRO A 112 8.25 -7.07 -8.20
C PRO A 112 7.60 -8.25 -7.47
N GLY A 113 8.26 -8.76 -6.44
CA GLY A 113 7.61 -9.65 -5.48
C GLY A 113 6.40 -8.92 -4.88
N ALA A 114 5.30 -9.66 -4.65
CA ALA A 114 4.05 -9.07 -4.18
C ALA A 114 4.23 -8.35 -2.84
N GLY A 115 4.30 -7.02 -2.87
CA GLY A 115 4.57 -6.19 -1.70
C GLY A 115 5.07 -4.79 -2.08
N TYR A 116 5.12 -3.91 -1.09
CA TYR A 116 5.69 -2.58 -1.22
C TYR A 116 7.15 -2.57 -0.75
N ALA A 117 7.94 -1.64 -1.28
CA ALA A 117 9.30 -1.41 -0.79
C ALA A 117 9.31 -0.81 0.64
N THR A 118 8.27 -0.05 1.00
CA THR A 118 8.08 0.52 2.34
C THR A 118 6.60 0.54 2.75
N ASP A 119 6.32 0.58 4.06
CA ASP A 119 4.96 0.79 4.58
C ASP A 119 4.40 2.19 4.25
N ASP A 120 5.27 3.16 4.02
CA ASP A 120 4.89 4.50 3.55
C ASP A 120 4.35 4.41 2.10
N ASP A 121 5.01 3.68 1.20
CA ASP A 121 4.50 3.43 -0.15
C ASP A 121 3.12 2.76 -0.13
N LYS A 122 2.93 1.79 0.76
CA LYS A 122 1.65 1.13 0.98
C LYS A 122 0.60 2.16 1.43
N THR A 123 0.89 2.90 2.48
CA THR A 123 -0.02 3.89 3.08
C THR A 123 -0.48 4.90 2.03
N TRP A 124 0.44 5.51 1.29
CA TRP A 124 0.09 6.52 0.29
C TRP A 124 -0.63 5.97 -0.96
N SER A 125 -0.36 4.71 -1.32
CA SER A 125 -1.10 4.02 -2.38
C SER A 125 -2.55 3.73 -1.95
N LEU A 126 -2.76 3.31 -0.69
CA LEU A 126 -4.10 3.13 -0.11
C LEU A 126 -4.85 4.46 0.00
N VAL A 127 -4.20 5.54 0.45
CA VAL A 127 -4.77 6.91 0.49
C VAL A 127 -5.24 7.34 -0.90
N ALA A 128 -4.43 7.12 -1.94
CA ALA A 128 -4.79 7.48 -3.31
C ALA A 128 -6.05 6.76 -3.82
N HIS A 129 -6.21 5.48 -3.51
CA HIS A 129 -7.36 4.70 -3.99
C HIS A 129 -8.61 4.85 -3.12
N PHE A 130 -8.51 4.72 -1.80
CA PHE A 130 -9.68 4.80 -0.89
C PHE A 130 -10.13 6.24 -0.60
N GLY A 131 -9.22 7.21 -0.60
CA GLY A 131 -9.59 8.61 -0.45
C GLY A 131 -10.41 9.14 -1.63
N GLY A 132 -10.38 8.45 -2.78
CA GLY A 132 -11.22 8.76 -3.94
C GLY A 132 -12.72 8.57 -3.66
N PRO A 133 -13.20 7.35 -3.39
CA PRO A 133 -14.56 7.09 -2.92
C PRO A 133 -15.03 7.98 -1.77
N VAL A 134 -14.16 8.23 -0.78
CA VAL A 134 -14.47 9.15 0.33
C VAL A 134 -14.72 10.58 -0.18
N GLY A 135 -13.87 11.09 -1.07
CA GLY A 135 -14.05 12.40 -1.72
C GLY A 135 -15.26 12.47 -2.64
N VAL A 136 -15.67 11.34 -3.26
CA VAL A 136 -16.94 11.26 -4.02
C VAL A 136 -18.13 11.39 -3.06
N ILE A 137 -18.15 10.63 -1.97
CA ILE A 137 -19.26 10.63 -1.01
C ILE A 137 -19.40 11.98 -0.30
N VAL A 138 -18.30 12.51 0.26
CA VAL A 138 -18.30 13.77 1.03
C VAL A 138 -18.46 14.98 0.11
N GLY A 139 -17.89 14.93 -1.09
CA GLY A 139 -17.83 16.06 -2.03
C GLY A 139 -18.90 16.10 -3.10
N GLY A 140 -20.05 15.44 -2.91
CA GLY A 140 -21.15 15.44 -3.90
C GLY A 140 -20.72 14.94 -5.29
N SER A 141 -19.80 13.97 -5.32
CA SER A 141 -19.14 13.39 -6.50
C SER A 141 -18.16 14.31 -7.26
N LEU A 142 -17.81 15.47 -6.72
CA LEU A 142 -16.89 16.42 -7.35
C LEU A 142 -15.49 16.49 -6.71
N LEU A 143 -15.26 15.89 -5.53
CA LEU A 143 -13.97 15.95 -4.80
C LEU A 143 -13.18 14.62 -4.77
N GLY A 144 -13.60 13.60 -5.51
CA GLY A 144 -12.92 12.30 -5.55
C GLY A 144 -11.45 12.34 -6.03
N TRP A 145 -11.05 13.39 -6.75
CA TRP A 145 -9.67 13.56 -7.23
C TRP A 145 -8.70 14.14 -6.19
N VAL A 146 -9.21 14.67 -5.07
CA VAL A 146 -8.39 15.42 -4.10
C VAL A 146 -7.37 14.52 -3.40
N ALA A 147 -7.80 13.38 -2.83
CA ALA A 147 -6.90 12.46 -2.14
C ALA A 147 -5.78 11.86 -3.04
N PRO A 148 -6.07 11.35 -4.26
CA PRO A 148 -5.00 10.89 -5.15
C PRO A 148 -4.09 12.03 -5.64
N LEU A 149 -4.59 13.28 -5.77
CA LEU A 149 -3.71 14.41 -6.05
C LEU A 149 -2.76 14.72 -4.88
N ILE A 150 -3.26 14.67 -3.64
CA ILE A 150 -2.43 14.85 -2.43
C ILE A 150 -1.36 13.75 -2.38
N ALA A 151 -1.72 12.49 -2.59
CA ALA A 151 -0.75 11.38 -2.62
C ALA A 151 0.29 11.53 -3.75
N LEU A 152 -0.13 11.90 -4.96
CA LEU A 152 0.77 12.18 -6.08
C LEU A 152 1.74 13.32 -5.76
N SER A 153 1.27 14.37 -5.07
CA SER A 153 2.08 15.55 -4.74
C SER A 153 3.03 15.30 -3.57
N ALA A 154 2.58 14.59 -2.53
CA ALA A 154 3.36 14.31 -1.33
C ALA A 154 4.48 13.29 -1.59
N LYS A 155 4.21 12.27 -2.40
CA LYS A 155 5.11 11.10 -2.55
C LYS A 155 5.41 10.68 -3.98
N GLY A 156 4.70 11.16 -4.98
CA GLY A 156 4.89 10.74 -6.38
C GLY A 156 6.26 11.08 -6.99
N GLN A 157 7.01 12.03 -6.42
CA GLN A 157 8.41 12.27 -6.82
C GLN A 157 9.41 11.35 -6.11
N GLN A 158 9.07 10.87 -4.91
CA GLN A 158 9.92 10.00 -4.09
C GLN A 158 9.74 8.52 -4.42
N SER A 159 8.52 8.12 -4.79
CA SER A 159 8.14 6.72 -5.02
C SER A 159 7.50 6.51 -6.40
N PRO A 160 8.14 5.72 -7.28
CA PRO A 160 7.53 5.27 -8.54
C PRO A 160 6.24 4.47 -8.32
N THR A 161 6.16 3.70 -7.24
CA THR A 161 4.99 2.88 -6.88
C THR A 161 3.81 3.78 -6.50
N VAL A 162 3.99 4.70 -5.55
CA VAL A 162 2.92 5.65 -5.16
C VAL A 162 2.51 6.50 -6.36
N ARG A 163 3.46 6.96 -7.19
CA ARG A 163 3.15 7.68 -8.43
C ARG A 163 2.26 6.87 -9.37
N ALA A 164 2.50 5.57 -9.55
CA ALA A 164 1.68 4.71 -10.40
C ALA A 164 0.24 4.57 -9.86
N HIS A 165 0.08 4.29 -8.57
CA HIS A 165 -1.23 4.19 -7.90
C HIS A 165 -1.98 5.54 -7.92
N ALA A 166 -1.29 6.61 -7.54
CA ALA A 166 -1.88 7.95 -7.44
C ALA A 166 -2.26 8.54 -8.80
N THR A 167 -1.41 8.41 -9.83
CA THR A 167 -1.75 8.82 -11.20
C THR A 167 -2.93 8.00 -11.76
N ALA A 168 -2.96 6.68 -11.54
CA ALA A 168 -4.07 5.84 -12.01
C ALA A 168 -5.41 6.23 -11.37
N SER A 169 -5.44 6.42 -10.04
CA SER A 169 -6.62 6.87 -9.30
C SER A 169 -7.03 8.30 -9.68
N LEU A 170 -6.08 9.23 -9.76
CA LEU A 170 -6.33 10.64 -10.12
C LEU A 170 -6.97 10.77 -11.51
N ASN A 171 -6.39 10.11 -12.51
CA ASN A 171 -6.91 10.09 -13.88
C ASN A 171 -8.35 9.58 -13.93
N PHE A 172 -8.64 8.51 -13.20
CA PHE A 172 -9.98 7.92 -13.14
C PHE A 172 -10.98 8.83 -12.41
N GLN A 173 -10.61 9.39 -11.27
CA GLN A 173 -11.47 10.30 -10.50
C GLN A 173 -11.77 11.60 -11.26
N ILE A 174 -10.80 12.16 -12.00
CA ILE A 174 -11.05 13.30 -12.91
C ILE A 174 -11.99 12.91 -14.04
N THR A 175 -11.80 11.73 -14.66
CA THR A 175 -12.67 11.23 -15.74
C THR A 175 -14.13 11.17 -15.29
N TRP A 176 -14.39 10.59 -14.11
CA TRP A 176 -15.75 10.44 -13.59
C TRP A 176 -16.31 11.72 -12.97
N ALA A 177 -15.48 12.61 -12.42
CA ALA A 177 -15.93 13.96 -12.03
C ALA A 177 -16.44 14.76 -13.24
N ILE A 178 -15.74 14.70 -14.39
CA ILE A 178 -16.19 15.34 -15.63
C ILE A 178 -17.51 14.71 -16.13
N ALA A 179 -17.60 13.38 -16.15
CA ALA A 179 -18.84 12.68 -16.51
C ALA A 179 -20.03 13.08 -15.60
N ASN A 180 -19.77 13.25 -14.30
CA ASN A 180 -20.77 13.67 -13.33
C ASN A 180 -21.21 15.14 -13.51
N VAL A 181 -20.29 16.05 -13.87
CA VAL A 181 -20.63 17.44 -14.26
C VAL A 181 -21.53 17.45 -15.51
N ILE A 182 -21.21 16.63 -16.52
CA ILE A 182 -22.08 16.47 -17.71
C ILE A 182 -23.46 15.92 -17.30
N GLY A 183 -23.50 14.95 -16.39
CA GLY A 183 -24.74 14.43 -15.80
C GLY A 183 -25.61 15.51 -15.14
N PHE A 184 -25.00 16.42 -14.37
CA PHE A 184 -25.72 17.55 -13.77
C PHE A 184 -26.24 18.54 -14.82
N VAL A 185 -25.45 18.86 -15.85
CA VAL A 185 -25.90 19.71 -16.97
C VAL A 185 -27.09 19.08 -17.69
N LEU A 186 -27.05 17.78 -17.98
CA LEU A 186 -28.17 17.05 -18.59
C LEU A 186 -29.42 17.05 -17.70
N ALA A 187 -29.27 16.87 -16.39
CA ALA A 187 -30.39 16.97 -15.44
C ALA A 187 -31.04 18.36 -15.48
N ILE A 188 -30.25 19.45 -15.50
CA ILE A 188 -30.76 20.83 -15.57
C ILE A 188 -31.46 21.10 -16.92
N VAL A 189 -30.82 20.76 -18.04
CA VAL A 189 -31.34 20.99 -19.40
C VAL A 189 -32.63 20.23 -19.66
N THR A 190 -32.81 19.05 -19.05
CA THR A 190 -34.04 18.25 -19.12
C THR A 190 -35.06 18.57 -18.03
N CYS A 191 -34.95 19.74 -17.37
CA CYS A 191 -35.84 20.19 -16.29
C CYS A 191 -36.02 19.15 -15.16
N GLY A 192 -34.96 18.41 -14.84
CA GLY A 192 -34.93 17.38 -13.81
C GLY A 192 -35.27 15.97 -14.29
N VAL A 193 -35.71 15.75 -15.53
CA VAL A 193 -36.07 14.39 -16.01
C VAL A 193 -34.89 13.40 -15.90
N LEU A 194 -33.64 13.87 -16.10
CA LEU A 194 -32.42 13.07 -15.96
C LEU A 194 -31.72 13.22 -14.60
N PHE A 195 -32.41 13.59 -13.52
CA PHE A 195 -31.81 13.81 -12.18
C PHE A 195 -31.03 12.60 -11.63
N PHE A 196 -31.35 11.39 -12.08
CA PHE A 196 -30.70 10.16 -11.64
C PHE A 196 -29.32 9.92 -12.28
N ILE A 197 -28.96 10.63 -13.36
CA ILE A 197 -27.69 10.43 -14.07
C ILE A 197 -26.48 10.70 -13.16
N PRO A 198 -26.36 11.84 -12.45
CA PRO A 198 -25.30 12.07 -11.45
C PRO A 198 -25.16 10.93 -10.44
N ILE A 199 -26.29 10.40 -9.94
CA ILE A 199 -26.30 9.31 -8.95
C ILE A 199 -25.69 8.04 -9.54
N LEU A 200 -26.07 7.67 -10.76
CA LEU A 200 -25.50 6.51 -11.46
C LEU A 200 -24.00 6.70 -11.76
N THR A 201 -23.59 7.90 -12.19
CA THR A 201 -22.17 8.20 -12.46
C THR A 201 -21.32 8.25 -11.19
N ALA A 202 -21.89 8.53 -10.02
CA ALA A 202 -21.20 8.53 -8.72
C ALA A 202 -20.83 7.12 -8.22
N LEU A 203 -21.63 6.10 -8.55
CA LEU A 203 -21.38 4.73 -8.07
C LEU A 203 -20.12 4.12 -8.68
N VAL A 204 -19.82 4.44 -9.94
CA VAL A 204 -18.66 3.89 -10.67
C VAL A 204 -17.33 4.24 -9.97
N PRO A 205 -17.01 5.52 -9.66
CA PRO A 205 -15.77 5.85 -8.97
C PRO A 205 -15.69 5.37 -7.52
N ILE A 206 -16.84 5.14 -6.85
CA ILE A 206 -16.88 4.51 -5.53
C ILE A 206 -16.46 3.04 -5.62
N ILE A 207 -17.15 2.25 -6.45
CA ILE A 207 -16.94 0.80 -6.57
C ILE A 207 -15.52 0.50 -7.03
N PHE A 208 -15.09 1.08 -8.15
CA PHE A 208 -13.75 0.84 -8.67
C PHE A 208 -12.67 1.48 -7.80
N GLY A 209 -12.94 2.57 -7.09
CA GLY A 209 -12.03 3.14 -6.10
C GLY A 209 -11.72 2.16 -4.98
N ILE A 210 -12.75 1.50 -4.44
CA ILE A 210 -12.62 0.44 -3.43
C ILE A 210 -11.86 -0.77 -4.00
N ILE A 211 -12.19 -1.25 -5.21
CA ILE A 211 -11.47 -2.36 -5.86
C ILE A 211 -9.99 -2.02 -6.05
N GLY A 212 -9.68 -0.79 -6.47
CA GLY A 212 -8.31 -0.29 -6.59
C GLY A 212 -7.58 -0.25 -5.25
N GLY A 213 -8.28 0.12 -4.17
CA GLY A 213 -7.74 0.11 -2.81
C GLY A 213 -7.46 -1.31 -2.30
N VAL A 214 -8.34 -2.26 -2.57
CA VAL A 214 -8.13 -3.69 -2.26
C VAL A 214 -6.95 -4.25 -3.08
N LYS A 215 -6.84 -3.94 -4.37
CA LYS A 215 -5.65 -4.34 -5.16
C LYS A 215 -4.38 -3.66 -4.70
N ALA A 216 -4.48 -2.45 -4.17
CA ALA A 216 -3.37 -1.80 -3.49
C ALA A 216 -3.02 -2.46 -2.14
N THR A 217 -3.90 -3.15 -1.40
CA THR A 217 -3.43 -3.90 -0.20
C THR A 217 -2.56 -5.10 -0.57
N GLU A 218 -2.79 -5.68 -1.75
CA GLU A 218 -1.99 -6.75 -2.38
C GLU A 218 -0.65 -6.26 -3.01
N GLY A 219 -0.41 -4.94 -3.06
CA GLY A 219 0.75 -4.35 -3.75
C GLY A 219 0.62 -4.29 -5.28
N VAL A 220 -0.60 -4.47 -5.81
CA VAL A 220 -0.86 -4.53 -7.26
C VAL A 220 -1.41 -3.20 -7.77
N VAL A 221 -0.72 -2.58 -8.75
CA VAL A 221 -1.19 -1.35 -9.41
C VAL A 221 -2.47 -1.62 -10.19
N TYR A 222 -3.60 -1.15 -9.66
CA TYR A 222 -4.89 -1.31 -10.31
C TYR A 222 -5.03 -0.44 -11.57
N ARG A 223 -5.43 -1.07 -12.68
CA ARG A 223 -5.74 -0.38 -13.94
C ARG A 223 -7.25 -0.20 -14.05
N TYR A 224 -7.68 1.04 -13.83
CA TYR A 224 -9.08 1.44 -13.93
C TYR A 224 -9.64 1.27 -15.35
N PRO A 225 -10.76 0.56 -15.53
CA PRO A 225 -11.50 0.62 -16.80
C PRO A 225 -12.11 2.02 -16.99
N ALA A 226 -12.30 2.42 -18.25
CA ALA A 226 -12.90 3.71 -18.61
C ALA A 226 -12.24 4.93 -17.89
N SER A 227 -10.91 4.99 -17.90
CA SER A 227 -10.12 6.09 -17.36
C SER A 227 -9.34 6.79 -18.48
N TYR A 228 -9.39 8.13 -18.53
CA TYR A 228 -8.58 8.94 -19.46
C TYR A 228 -7.26 9.36 -18.81
N ALA A 229 -6.14 9.19 -19.52
CA ALA A 229 -4.81 9.48 -19.00
C ALA A 229 -4.42 10.96 -19.14
N PHE A 230 -4.75 11.79 -18.16
CA PHE A 230 -4.35 13.20 -18.08
C PHE A 230 -2.89 13.39 -17.64
N LYS A 231 -2.45 12.59 -16.65
CA LYS A 231 -1.06 12.52 -16.18
C LYS A 231 -0.47 11.16 -16.55
N LYS A 232 0.82 11.14 -16.89
CA LYS A 232 1.64 9.96 -17.14
C LYS A 232 2.71 9.85 -16.06
#